data_AF-A0A846MWT4-F1
#
_entry.id   AF-A0A846MWT4-F1
#
_cell.length_a   1.000
_cell.length_b   1.000
_cell.length_c   1.000
_cell.angle_alpha   90.00
_cell.angle_beta   90.00
_cell.angle_gamma   90.00
#
_symmetry.space_group_name_H-M   'P 1'
#
loop_
_entity.id
_entity.type
_entity.pdbx_description
1 polymer ?
#
loop_
_entity_poly.entity_id
_entity_poly.type
_entity_poly.pdbx_seq_one_letter_code
_entity_poly.pdbx_strand_id
1 'polypeptide(L)'
;MGALADVLKWGLLGWVGALAALMAWRLLSGQIILRGLLGQDQPYQVTPERLQMLAATALSAIAYIQLALSQKSLGRLPDAPPELLGFFGASHAIYLSTKLGRRLTAARHATSSHHEPPLGV
;
A
#
# COMPACT_ATOMS: atom_id res chain seq x y z
N MET A 1 -17.71 -1.61 -33.10
CA MET A 1 -17.37 -2.39 -31.89
C MET A 1 -18.50 -3.39 -31.68
N GLY A 2 -18.19 -4.67 -31.40
CA GLY A 2 -19.24 -5.69 -31.29
C GLY A 2 -20.03 -5.54 -29.99
N ALA A 3 -21.34 -5.82 -30.02
CA ALA A 3 -22.24 -5.68 -28.87
C ALA A 3 -21.72 -6.37 -27.60
N LEU A 4 -21.04 -7.51 -27.75
CA LEU A 4 -20.41 -8.24 -26.64
C LEU A 4 -19.30 -7.42 -25.95
N ALA A 5 -18.46 -6.72 -26.72
CA ALA A 5 -17.36 -5.92 -26.18
C ALA A 5 -17.88 -4.70 -25.40
N ASP A 6 -18.97 -4.09 -25.87
CA ASP A 6 -19.60 -2.97 -25.19
C ASP A 6 -20.26 -3.41 -23.88
N VAL A 7 -21.00 -4.52 -23.88
CA VAL A 7 -21.58 -5.10 -22.66
C VAL A 7 -20.49 -5.45 -21.65
N LEU A 8 -19.39 -6.05 -22.08
CA LEU A 8 -18.28 -6.41 -21.19
C LEU A 8 -17.60 -5.16 -20.60
N LYS A 9 -17.36 -4.14 -21.43
CA LYS A 9 -16.76 -2.87 -20.99
C LYS A 9 -17.62 -2.19 -19.94
N TRP A 10 -18.92 -2.02 -20.21
CA TRP A 10 -19.84 -1.36 -19.29
C TRP A 10 -20.10 -2.19 -18.04
N GLY A 11 -20.20 -3.51 -18.17
CA GLY A 11 -20.31 -4.43 -17.04
C GLY A 11 -19.09 -4.35 -16.12
N LEU A 12 -17.88 -4.37 -16.67
CA LEU A 12 -16.65 -4.24 -15.91
C LEU A 12 -16.55 -2.87 -15.22
N LEU A 13 -16.89 -1.79 -15.94
CA LEU A 13 -16.89 -0.44 -15.37
C LEU A 13 -17.88 -0.31 -14.22
N GLY A 14 -19.09 -0.85 -14.40
CA GLY A 14 -20.12 -0.88 -13.37
C GLY A 14 -19.69 -1.68 -12.14
N TRP A 15 -19.06 -2.84 -12.34
CA TRP A 15 -18.55 -3.67 -11.26
C TRP A 15 -17.42 -3.00 -10.47
N VAL A 16 -16.42 -2.43 -11.16
CA VAL A 16 -15.33 -1.68 -10.52
C VAL A 16 -15.88 -0.43 -9.80
N GLY A 17 -16.83 0.28 -10.42
CA GLY A 17 -17.50 1.44 -9.83
C GLY A 17 -18.28 1.07 -8.56
N ALA A 18 -19.01 -0.05 -8.58
CA ALA A 18 -19.73 -0.56 -7.41
C ALA A 18 -18.79 -0.95 -6.27
N LEU A 19 -17.66 -1.61 -6.57
CA LEU A 19 -16.63 -1.91 -5.58
C LEU A 19 -16.03 -0.64 -4.97
N ALA A 20 -15.70 0.36 -5.80
CA ALA A 20 -15.19 1.64 -5.33
C ALA A 20 -16.21 2.35 -4.42
N ALA A 21 -17.48 2.38 -4.80
CA ALA A 21 -18.55 2.96 -4.00
C ALA A 21 -18.75 2.21 -2.66
N LEU A 22 -18.70 0.88 -2.67
CA LEU A 22 -18.78 0.05 -1.47
C LEU A 22 -17.61 0.31 -0.51
N MET A 23 -16.39 0.40 -1.04
CA MET A 23 -15.21 0.75 -0.24
C MET A 23 -15.33 2.14 0.36
N ALA A 24 -15.73 3.14 -0.44
CA ALA A 24 -15.97 4.50 0.04
C ALA A 24 -17.03 4.52 1.14
N TRP A 25 -18.14 3.81 0.95
CA TRP A 25 -19.19 3.66 1.96
C TRP A 25 -18.66 3.04 3.26
N ARG A 26 -17.86 1.97 3.17
CA ARG A 26 -17.29 1.32 4.35
C ARG A 26 -16.24 2.16 5.07
N LEU A 27 -15.49 2.98 4.33
CA LEU A 27 -14.57 3.97 4.90
C LEU A 27 -15.35 5.05 5.66
N LEU A 28 -16.39 5.62 5.06
CA LEU A 28 -17.25 6.65 5.67
C LEU A 28 -18.04 6.12 6.86
N SER A 29 -18.51 4.87 6.79
CA SER A 29 -19.24 4.20 7.87
C SER A 29 -18.34 3.74 9.03
N GLY A 30 -17.02 3.93 8.94
CA GLY A 30 -16.07 3.48 9.95
C GLY A 30 -15.95 1.96 10.08
N GLN A 31 -16.52 1.19 9.13
CA GLN A 31 -16.41 -0.28 9.11
C GLN A 31 -14.98 -0.72 8.74
N ILE A 32 -14.24 0.13 8.03
CA ILE A 32 -12.81 -0.02 7.81
C ILE A 32 -12.07 0.79 8.87
N ILE A 33 -11.44 0.10 9.82
CA ILE A 33 -10.64 0.72 10.87
C ILE A 33 -9.37 1.28 10.23
N LEU A 34 -9.27 2.61 10.12
CA LEU A 34 -8.08 3.31 9.66
C LEU A 34 -7.02 3.50 10.77
N ARG A 35 -7.36 3.10 12.01
CA ARG A 35 -6.43 3.12 13.14
C ARG A 35 -5.25 2.19 12.84
N GLY A 36 -4.04 2.74 12.95
CA GLY A 36 -2.80 1.99 12.65
C GLY A 36 -2.40 2.01 11.17
N LEU A 37 -3.15 2.71 10.29
CA LEU A 37 -2.73 2.90 8.90
C LEU A 37 -1.37 3.61 8.83
N LEU A 38 -1.22 4.67 9.63
CA LEU A 38 -0.01 5.48 9.66
C LEU A 38 0.90 5.21 10.86
N GLY A 39 0.47 4.42 11.85
CA GLY A 39 1.20 4.25 13.11
C GLY A 39 1.27 2.81 13.61
N GLN A 40 2.13 2.57 14.60
CA GLN A 40 2.15 1.33 15.39
C GLN A 40 1.55 1.57 16.79
N ASP A 41 1.17 0.46 17.45
CA ASP A 41 0.51 0.47 18.76
C ASP A 41 1.37 1.10 19.87
N GLN A 42 0.69 1.38 20.99
CA GLN A 42 0.98 2.42 21.98
C GLN A 42 2.46 2.66 22.38
N PRO A 43 2.88 3.94 22.49
CA PRO A 43 2.10 5.14 22.16
C PRO A 43 1.88 5.26 20.64
N TYR A 44 0.71 5.76 20.23
CA TYR A 44 0.36 5.90 18.81
C TYR A 44 1.32 6.89 18.14
N GLN A 45 2.37 6.38 17.52
CA GLN A 45 3.36 7.17 16.83
C GLN A 45 3.22 6.98 15.33
N VAL A 46 3.05 8.10 14.63
CA VAL A 46 3.07 8.12 13.17
C VAL A 46 4.44 7.61 12.72
N THR A 47 4.39 6.53 11.95
CA THR A 47 5.54 5.85 11.40
C THR A 47 5.80 6.44 10.01
N PRO A 48 6.85 7.25 9.82
CA PRO A 48 7.07 8.02 8.60
C PRO A 48 7.16 7.13 7.35
N GLU A 49 7.70 5.91 7.44
CA GLU A 49 7.77 5.02 6.29
C GLU A 49 6.40 4.49 5.81
N ARG A 50 5.39 4.43 6.70
CA ARG A 50 4.03 4.06 6.30
C ARG A 50 3.35 5.19 5.54
N LEU A 51 3.55 6.42 6.00
CA LEU A 51 3.09 7.62 5.29
C LEU A 51 3.76 7.73 3.91
N GLN A 52 5.08 7.51 3.85
CA GLN A 52 5.81 7.49 2.59
C GLN A 52 5.29 6.41 1.63
N MET A 53 5.09 5.18 2.09
CA MET A 53 4.52 4.10 1.26
C MET A 53 3.14 4.45 0.71
N LEU A 54 2.26 5.00 1.56
CA LEU A 54 0.93 5.41 1.15
C LEU A 54 0.99 6.53 0.11
N ALA A 55 1.81 7.56 0.36
CA ALA A 55 2.01 8.68 -0.54
C ALA A 55 2.61 8.21 -1.87
N ALA A 56 3.64 7.37 -1.84
CA ALA A 56 4.27 6.81 -3.03
C ALA A 56 3.27 6.02 -3.87
N THR A 57 2.48 5.15 -3.23
CA THR A 57 1.43 4.37 -3.90
C THR A 57 0.37 5.28 -4.54
N ALA A 58 -0.12 6.27 -3.81
CA ALA A 58 -1.13 7.20 -4.29
C ALA A 58 -0.61 8.04 -5.47
N LEU A 59 0.60 8.59 -5.36
CA LEU A 59 1.23 9.39 -6.41
C LEU A 59 1.50 8.55 -7.66
N SER A 60 2.02 7.33 -7.52
CA SER A 60 2.22 6.41 -8.65
C SER A 60 0.90 6.06 -9.34
N ALA A 61 -0.17 5.81 -8.58
CA ALA A 61 -1.48 5.53 -9.15
C ALA A 61 -2.03 6.73 -9.94
N ILE A 62 -1.94 7.94 -9.38
CA ILE A 62 -2.35 9.18 -10.06
C ILE A 62 -1.53 9.39 -11.35
N ALA A 63 -0.21 9.24 -11.27
CA ALA A 63 0.67 9.39 -12.43
C ALA A 63 0.34 8.39 -13.55
N TYR A 64 0.07 7.13 -13.20
CA TYR A 64 -0.32 6.11 -14.18
C TYR A 64 -1.70 6.39 -14.80
N ILE A 65 -2.68 6.86 -14.01
CA ILE A 65 -3.99 7.28 -14.53
C ILE A 65 -3.82 8.43 -15.53
N GLN A 66 -3.01 9.44 -15.21
CA GLN A 66 -2.73 10.57 -16.11
C GLN A 66 -2.05 10.10 -17.41
N LEU A 67 -1.14 9.13 -17.31
CA LEU A 67 -0.51 8.50 -18.47
C LEU A 67 -1.56 7.77 -19.34
N ALA A 68 -2.45 7.00 -18.73
CA ALA A 68 -3.52 6.29 -19.43
C ALA A 68 -4.50 7.23 -20.11
N LEU A 69 -4.82 8.37 -19.49
CA LEU A 69 -5.69 9.39 -20.05
C LEU A 69 -5.03 10.15 -21.22
N SER A 70 -3.72 10.44 -21.13
CA SER A 70 -2.99 11.13 -22.20
C SER A 70 -2.73 10.25 -23.43
N GLN A 71 -2.60 8.93 -23.24
CA GLN A 71 -2.36 7.97 -24.32
C GLN A 71 -3.62 7.21 -24.78
N LYS A 72 -4.81 7.75 -24.48
CA LYS A 72 -6.11 7.11 -24.76
C LYS A 72 -6.32 6.74 -26.25
N SER A 73 -5.62 7.40 -27.17
CA SER A 73 -5.68 7.14 -28.62
C SER A 73 -5.09 5.79 -29.04
N LEU A 74 -4.26 5.15 -28.20
CA LEU A 74 -3.60 3.88 -28.54
C LEU A 74 -4.53 2.66 -28.46
N GLY A 75 -5.75 2.80 -27.94
CA GLY A 75 -6.71 1.68 -27.82
C GLY A 75 -6.28 0.59 -26.84
N ARG A 76 -5.17 0.79 -26.10
CA ARG A 76 -4.63 -0.09 -25.06
C ARG A 76 -4.17 0.73 -23.87
N LEU A 77 -4.07 0.09 -22.71
CA LEU A 77 -3.41 0.69 -21.54
C LEU A 77 -1.91 0.89 -21.86
N PRO A 78 -1.32 2.01 -21.44
CA PRO A 78 0.11 2.24 -21.62
C PRO A 78 0.91 1.25 -20.76
N ASP A 79 2.05 0.83 -21.29
CA ASP A 79 3.00 0.02 -20.54
C ASP A 79 3.53 0.85 -19.35
N ALA A 80 3.71 0.19 -18.20
CA ALA A 80 4.18 0.88 -16.98
C ALA A 80 5.61 1.39 -17.19
N PRO A 81 5.87 2.70 -17.04
CA PRO A 81 7.22 3.25 -17.24
C PRO A 81 8.21 2.63 -16.26
N PRO A 82 9.46 2.32 -16.68
CA PRO A 82 10.50 1.79 -15.79
C PRO A 82 10.74 2.68 -14.57
N GLU A 83 10.61 4.00 -14.72
CA GLU A 83 10.78 4.97 -13.64
C GLU A 83 9.68 4.85 -12.59
N LEU A 84 8.44 4.60 -13.03
CA LEU A 84 7.30 4.40 -12.14
C LEU A 84 7.45 3.10 -11.34
N LEU A 85 7.88 2.03 -12.00
CA LEU A 85 8.17 0.74 -11.38
C LEU A 85 9.35 0.84 -10.40
N GLY A 86 10.41 1.55 -10.79
CA GLY A 86 11.58 1.81 -9.96
C GLY A 86 11.22 2.60 -8.70
N PHE A 87 10.44 3.67 -8.83
CA PHE A 87 9.97 4.46 -7.70
C PHE A 87 9.10 3.63 -6.75
N PHE A 88 8.16 2.85 -7.28
CA PHE A 88 7.30 1.98 -6.49
C PHE A 88 8.10 0.90 -5.76
N GLY A 89 9.03 0.23 -6.46
CA GLY A 89 9.92 -0.78 -5.89
C GLY A 89 10.83 -0.22 -4.80
N ALA A 90 11.42 0.96 -5.03
CA ALA A 90 12.27 1.63 -4.05
C ALA A 90 11.50 1.98 -2.76
N SER A 91 10.27 2.48 -2.88
CA SER A 91 9.44 2.79 -1.70
C SER A 91 9.16 1.56 -0.83
N HIS A 92 8.92 0.41 -1.46
CA HIS A 92 8.70 -0.86 -0.77
C HIS A 92 9.98 -1.42 -0.16
N ALA A 93 11.11 -1.28 -0.86
CA ALA A 93 12.41 -1.70 -0.34
C ALA A 93 12.79 -0.94 0.93
N ILE A 94 12.60 0.39 0.94
CA ILE A 94 12.80 1.22 2.14
C ILE A 94 11.91 0.73 3.28
N TYR A 95 10.61 0.58 3.05
CA TYR A 95 9.68 0.10 4.07
C TYR A 95 10.07 -1.28 4.64
N LEU A 96 10.41 -2.23 3.77
CA LEU A 96 10.79 -3.59 4.16
C LEU A 96 12.09 -3.60 4.96
N SER A 97 13.09 -2.81 4.55
CA SER A 97 14.36 -2.70 5.28
C SER A 97 14.15 -2.17 6.70
N THR A 98 13.32 -1.14 6.88
CA THR A 98 13.01 -0.57 8.20
C THR A 98 12.24 -1.56 9.07
N LYS A 99 11.26 -2.26 8.48
CA LYS A 99 10.47 -3.29 9.17
C LYS A 99 11.31 -4.48 9.59
N LEU A 100 12.23 -4.94 8.73
CA LEU A 100 13.16 -6.02 9.04
C LEU A 100 14.13 -5.61 10.14
N GLY A 101 14.71 -4.41 10.06
CA GLY A 101 15.59 -3.85 11.09
C GLY A 101 14.94 -3.88 12.48
N ARG A 102 13.69 -3.39 12.61
CA ARG A 102 12.95 -3.47 13.88
C ARG A 102 12.80 -4.89 14.42
N ARG A 103 12.50 -5.86 13.56
CA ARG A 103 12.35 -7.26 13.97
C ARG A 103 13.66 -7.85 14.47
N LEU A 104 14.78 -7.52 13.83
CA LEU A 104 16.10 -7.98 14.22
C LEU A 104 16.52 -7.38 15.57
N THR A 105 16.30 -6.08 15.79
CA THR A 105 16.60 -5.43 17.07
C THR A 105 15.73 -6.00 18.20
N ALA A 106 14.43 -6.22 17.95
CA ALA A 106 13.53 -6.85 18.92
C ALA A 106 13.97 -8.28 19.29
N ALA A 107 14.38 -9.08 18.29
CA ALA A 107 14.90 -10.43 18.52
C ALA A 107 16.18 -10.42 19.37
N ARG A 108 17.08 -9.44 19.16
CA ARG A 108 18.30 -9.29 19.97
C ARG A 108 18.01 -8.98 21.44
N HIS A 109 17.01 -8.14 21.72
CA HIS A 109 16.64 -7.80 23.09
C HIS A 109 15.96 -8.97 23.84
N ALA A 110 15.19 -9.81 23.15
CA ALA A 110 14.58 -11.00 23.75
C ALA A 110 15.61 -12.06 24.18
N THR A 111 16.74 -12.16 23.48
CA THR A 111 17.82 -13.11 23.84
C THR A 111 18.63 -12.62 25.05
N SER A 112 18.80 -11.30 25.22
CA SER A 112 19.58 -10.73 26.34
C SER A 112 18.88 -10.81 27.70
N SER A 113 17.55 -10.92 27.76
CA SER A 113 16.80 -11.01 29.02
C SER A 113 16.76 -12.41 29.64
N HIS A 114 17.38 -13.42 29.00
CA HIS A 114 17.43 -14.79 29.50
C HIS A 114 18.74 -15.15 30.22
N HIS A 115 19.62 -14.17 30.46
CA HIS A 115 20.94 -14.35 31.04
C HIS A 115 21.09 -13.61 32.39
N GLU A 116 20.13 -13.75 33.30
CA GLU A 116 20.40 -13.55 34.73
C GLU A 116 20.83 -14.91 35.32
N PRO A 117 22.09 -15.07 35.78
CA PRO A 117 22.46 -16.25 36.55
C PRO A 117 21.70 -16.26 37.88
N PRO A 118 21.22 -17.41 38.37
CA PRO A 118 20.66 -17.46 39.72
C PRO A 118 21.77 -17.02 40.70
N LEU A 119 21.48 -15.99 41.48
CA LEU A 119 22.32 -15.57 42.60
C LEU A 119 22.48 -16.80 43.51
N GLY A 120 23.65 -17.43 43.41
CA GLY A 120 24.08 -18.48 44.30
C GLY A 120 24.16 -17.93 45.71
N VAL A 121 23.35 -18.55 46.58
CA VAL A 121 23.37 -18.43 48.03
C VAL A 121 24.67 -19.01 48.58
#